data_AF-P24130-F1
#
_entry.id   AF-P24130-F1
#
_cell.length_a   1.000
_cell.length_b   1.000
_cell.length_c   1.000
_cell.angle_alpha   90.00
_cell.angle_beta   90.00
_cell.angle_gamma   90.00
#
_symmetry.space_group_name_H-M   'P 1'
#
loop_
_entity.id
_entity.type
_entity.pdbx_description
1 polymer ?
#
loop_
_entity_poly.entity_id
_entity_poly.type
_entity_poly.pdbx_seq_one_letter_code
_entity_poly.pdbx_strand_id
1 'polypeptide(L)'
;MQIDPSHYQIAVEQAQAVAAAARSCRCRRRGRRADLDALVVSKENRENAAHSASSADAQYQQAIAALDARSSTLERSRVVAPVDGYITNLQTFKGNYAVAGQAKLAIVDSHSFWVYGYFEETKLPRVKIGAPAEMRLMSGGVMKGHVESISRGIYDRDNPQSRDLVRT
;
A
#
# COMPACT_ATOMS: atom_id res chain seq x y z
N MET A 1 -0.04 -16.40 -2.62
CA MET A 1 -0.35 -16.76 -1.22
C MET A 1 -1.68 -16.12 -0.84
N GLN A 2 -2.49 -16.75 0.01
CA GLN A 2 -3.80 -16.21 0.38
C GLN A 2 -3.98 -16.35 1.89
N ILE A 3 -4.34 -15.24 2.54
CA ILE A 3 -4.85 -15.22 3.90
C ILE A 3 -6.32 -15.63 3.82
N ASP A 4 -6.82 -16.34 4.83
CA ASP A 4 -8.23 -16.74 4.88
C ASP A 4 -9.15 -15.52 4.64
N PRO A 5 -9.96 -15.51 3.55
CA PRO A 5 -10.75 -14.36 3.17
C PRO A 5 -12.05 -14.21 3.99
N SER A 6 -12.46 -15.23 4.75
CA SER A 6 -13.80 -15.30 5.37
C SER A 6 -14.13 -14.07 6.22
N HIS A 7 -13.26 -13.72 7.16
CA HIS A 7 -13.43 -12.53 8.01
C HIS A 7 -13.48 -11.22 7.21
N TYR A 8 -12.74 -11.15 6.10
CA TYR A 8 -12.71 -9.96 5.25
C TYR A 8 -13.96 -9.85 4.37
N GLN A 9 -14.50 -10.96 3.89
CA GLN A 9 -15.76 -11.00 3.13
C GLN A 9 -16.92 -10.52 3.99
N ILE A 10 -17.04 -11.04 5.22
CA ILE A 10 -18.06 -10.59 6.18
C ILE A 10 -17.93 -9.09 6.46
N ALA A 11 -16.71 -8.56 6.58
CA ALA A 11 -16.49 -7.14 6.79
C ALA A 11 -16.95 -6.28 5.59
N VAL A 12 -16.77 -6.77 4.36
CA VAL A 12 -17.28 -6.12 3.14
C VAL A 12 -18.80 -6.17 3.10
N GLU A 13 -19.41 -7.32 3.39
CA GLU A 13 -20.87 -7.48 3.45
C GLU A 13 -21.51 -6.55 4.49
N GLN A 14 -20.91 -6.44 5.68
CA GLN A 14 -21.36 -5.50 6.71
C GLN A 14 -21.27 -4.04 6.24
N ALA A 15 -20.17 -3.66 5.58
CA ALA A 15 -20.01 -2.31 5.05
C ALA A 15 -21.01 -2.01 3.91
N GLN A 16 -21.30 -2.99 3.05
CA GLN A 16 -22.35 -2.92 2.04
C GLN A 16 -23.73 -2.69 2.65
N ALA A 17 -24.08 -3.40 3.72
CA ALA A 17 -25.34 -3.20 4.43
C ALA A 17 -25.47 -1.78 5.00
N VAL A 18 -24.40 -1.24 5.59
CA VAL A 18 -24.36 0.14 6.11
C VAL A 18 -24.51 1.17 4.98
N ALA A 19 -23.83 0.97 3.85
CA ALA A 19 -23.95 1.85 2.69
C ALA A 19 -25.37 1.83 2.09
N ALA A 20 -26.01 0.66 2.01
CA ALA A 20 -27.39 0.52 1.55
C ALA A 20 -28.37 1.23 2.49
N ALA A 21 -28.20 1.08 3.81
CA ALA A 21 -29.00 1.79 4.81
C ALA A 21 -28.84 3.32 4.67
N ALA A 22 -27.60 3.82 4.55
CA ALA A 22 -27.32 5.23 4.36
C ALA A 22 -27.92 5.77 3.05
N ARG A 23 -27.88 4.99 1.96
CA ARG A 23 -28.52 5.34 0.69
C ARG A 23 -30.02 5.52 0.84
N SER A 24 -30.69 4.59 1.52
CA SER A 24 -32.13 4.65 1.74
C SER A 24 -32.53 5.87 2.59
N CYS A 25 -31.75 6.18 3.63
CA CYS A 25 -31.94 7.36 4.47
C CYS A 25 -31.78 8.66 3.66
N ARG A 26 -30.74 8.74 2.82
CA ARG A 26 -30.50 9.87 1.92
C ARG A 26 -31.65 10.07 0.94
N CYS A 27 -32.13 9.02 0.30
CA CYS A 27 -33.25 9.11 -0.63
C CYS A 27 -34.54 9.58 0.06
N ARG A 28 -34.84 9.08 1.27
CA ARG A 28 -36.02 9.53 2.05
C ARG A 28 -35.95 11.01 2.41
N ARG A 29 -34.79 11.50 2.85
CA ARG A 29 -34.60 12.92 3.19
C ARG A 29 -34.64 13.82 1.95
N ARG A 30 -34.11 13.35 0.82
CA ARG A 30 -34.18 14.07 -0.47
C ARG A 30 -35.61 14.13 -1.01
N GLY A 31 -36.36 13.02 -0.97
CA GLY A 31 -37.77 12.98 -1.35
C GLY A 31 -38.62 13.92 -0.50
N ARG A 32 -38.50 13.82 0.83
CA ARG A 32 -39.22 14.72 1.76
C ARG A 32 -38.92 16.20 1.49
N ARG A 33 -37.70 16.54 1.04
CA ARG A 33 -37.36 17.92 0.68
C ARG A 33 -38.01 18.38 -0.64
N ALA A 34 -38.19 17.47 -1.61
CA ALA A 34 -38.86 17.78 -2.86
C ALA A 34 -40.38 18.00 -2.67
N ASP A 35 -40.99 17.32 -1.70
CA ASP A 35 -42.42 17.44 -1.39
C ASP A 35 -42.79 18.69 -0.57
N LEU A 36 -41.81 19.42 -0.01
CA LEU A 36 -42.07 20.63 0.77
C LEU A 36 -42.44 21.79 -0.17
N ASP A 37 -43.74 22.07 -0.28
CA ASP A 37 -44.24 23.19 -1.07
C ASP A 37 -43.76 24.54 -0.50
N ALA A 38 -43.23 25.39 -1.37
CA ALA A 38 -42.55 26.63 -1.00
C ALA A 38 -43.50 27.69 -0.43
N LEU A 39 -44.80 27.58 -0.72
CA LEU A 39 -45.84 28.53 -0.30
C LEU A 39 -46.42 28.22 1.09
N VAL A 40 -46.37 26.95 1.52
CA VAL A 40 -47.02 26.50 2.77
C VAL A 40 -46.02 26.37 3.93
N VAL A 41 -44.74 26.16 3.63
CA VAL A 41 -43.71 25.82 4.62
C VAL A 41 -42.83 27.04 4.96
N SER A 42 -42.56 27.23 6.26
CA SER A 42 -41.66 28.29 6.76
C SER A 42 -40.23 28.15 6.22
N LYS A 43 -39.51 29.28 6.13
CA LYS A 43 -38.09 29.31 5.71
C LYS A 43 -37.22 28.41 6.60
N GLU A 44 -37.41 28.47 7.91
CA GLU A 44 -36.69 27.67 8.90
C GLU A 44 -36.86 26.15 8.67
N ASN A 45 -38.08 25.68 8.40
CA ASN A 45 -38.32 24.27 8.12
C ASN A 45 -37.58 23.79 6.84
N ARG A 46 -37.46 24.67 5.83
CA ARG A 46 -36.69 24.36 4.61
C ARG A 46 -35.19 24.28 4.89
N GLU A 47 -34.66 25.19 5.71
CA GLU A 47 -33.25 25.18 6.13
C GLU A 47 -32.93 23.91 6.93
N ASN A 48 -33.79 23.55 7.88
CA ASN A 48 -33.66 22.31 8.66
C ASN A 48 -33.72 21.05 7.77
N ALA A 49 -34.60 21.02 6.77
CA ALA A 49 -34.65 19.94 5.78
C ALA A 49 -33.38 19.90 4.91
N ALA A 50 -32.83 21.06 4.53
CA ALA A 50 -31.59 21.16 3.76
C ALA A 50 -30.38 20.64 4.55
N HIS A 51 -30.24 21.03 5.82
CA HIS A 51 -29.20 20.53 6.72
C HIS A 51 -29.34 19.02 6.95
N SER A 52 -30.56 18.53 7.16
CA SER A 52 -30.84 17.11 7.31
C SER A 52 -30.44 16.30 6.07
N ALA A 53 -30.74 16.82 4.87
CA ALA A 53 -30.34 16.18 3.61
C ALA A 53 -28.82 16.19 3.41
N SER A 54 -28.16 17.32 3.71
CA SER A 54 -26.69 17.44 3.63
C SER A 54 -25.99 16.47 4.59
N SER A 55 -26.46 16.37 5.84
CA SER A 55 -25.96 15.38 6.81
C SER A 55 -26.13 13.94 6.32
N ALA A 56 -27.25 13.64 5.66
CA ALA A 56 -27.49 12.29 5.11
C ALA A 56 -26.56 11.95 3.94
N ASP A 57 -26.23 12.94 3.11
CA ASP A 57 -25.27 12.75 2.03
C ASP A 57 -23.86 12.53 2.58
N ALA A 58 -23.44 13.31 3.58
CA ALA A 58 -22.17 13.10 4.27
C ALA A 58 -22.07 11.70 4.91
N GLN A 59 -23.14 11.23 5.58
CA GLN A 59 -23.21 9.88 6.13
C GLN A 59 -23.11 8.79 5.05
N TYR A 60 -23.73 9.01 3.89
CA TYR A 60 -23.61 8.09 2.76
C TYR A 60 -22.19 8.05 2.21
N GLN A 61 -21.53 9.20 2.02
CA GLN A 61 -20.14 9.25 1.56
C GLN A 61 -19.19 8.55 2.54
N GLN A 62 -19.39 8.75 3.84
CA GLN A 62 -18.63 8.04 4.87
C GLN A 62 -18.83 6.52 4.78
N ALA A 63 -20.07 6.06 4.56
CA ALA A 63 -20.36 4.64 4.42
C ALA A 63 -19.72 4.02 3.16
N ILE A 64 -19.68 4.75 2.05
CA ILE A 64 -18.99 4.32 0.82
C ILE A 64 -17.48 4.25 1.04
N ALA A 65 -16.86 5.28 1.64
CA ALA A 65 -15.43 5.24 1.95
C ALA A 65 -15.06 4.06 2.87
N ALA A 66 -15.92 3.74 3.84
CA ALA A 66 -15.74 2.57 4.69
C ALA A 66 -15.83 1.24 3.89
N LEU A 67 -16.77 1.14 2.96
CA LEU A 67 -16.90 0.00 2.05
C LEU A 67 -15.63 -0.18 1.20
N ASP A 68 -15.14 0.89 0.58
CA ASP A 68 -13.93 0.84 -0.25
C ASP A 68 -12.71 0.40 0.56
N ALA A 69 -12.59 0.88 1.80
CA ALA A 69 -11.54 0.44 2.72
C ALA A 69 -11.64 -1.06 3.05
N ARG A 70 -12.86 -1.60 3.26
CA ARG A 70 -13.05 -3.04 3.50
C ARG A 70 -12.75 -3.85 2.23
N SER A 71 -13.19 -3.41 1.06
CA SER A 71 -12.90 -4.06 -0.22
C SER A 71 -11.41 -4.13 -0.50
N SER A 72 -10.69 -3.01 -0.33
CA SER A 72 -9.23 -2.98 -0.48
C SER A 72 -8.52 -3.91 0.51
N THR A 73 -9.04 -4.03 1.74
CA THR A 73 -8.49 -4.98 2.72
C THR A 73 -8.72 -6.43 2.30
N LEU A 74 -9.91 -6.76 1.76
CA LEU A 74 -10.21 -8.09 1.22
C LEU A 74 -9.29 -8.42 0.03
N GLU A 75 -9.08 -7.50 -0.89
CA GLU A 75 -8.16 -7.68 -2.02
C GLU A 75 -6.73 -7.93 -1.54
N ARG A 76 -6.26 -7.17 -0.55
CA ARG A 76 -4.93 -7.31 0.06
C ARG A 76 -4.76 -8.58 0.89
N SER A 77 -5.83 -9.32 1.18
CA SER A 77 -5.73 -10.67 1.77
C SER A 77 -5.14 -11.68 0.77
N ARG A 78 -5.23 -11.39 -0.54
CA ARG A 78 -4.56 -12.14 -1.60
C ARG A 78 -3.19 -11.53 -1.89
N VAL A 79 -2.15 -12.22 -1.46
CA VAL A 79 -0.75 -11.82 -1.67
C VAL A 79 -0.26 -12.39 -3.00
N VAL A 80 -0.04 -11.50 -3.96
CA VAL A 80 0.58 -11.78 -5.26
C VAL A 80 2.02 -11.29 -5.29
N ALA A 81 2.86 -11.94 -6.09
CA ALA A 81 4.22 -11.46 -6.33
C ALA A 81 4.14 -10.17 -7.18
N PRO A 82 4.84 -9.08 -6.79
CA PRO A 82 4.89 -7.86 -7.57
C PRO A 82 5.84 -7.96 -8.78
N VAL A 83 6.79 -8.87 -8.73
CA VAL A 83 7.83 -9.11 -9.75
C VAL A 83 8.04 -10.60 -9.95
N ASP A 84 8.54 -10.97 -11.12
CA ASP A 84 9.07 -12.30 -11.36
C ASP A 84 10.38 -12.47 -10.61
N GLY A 85 10.54 -13.59 -9.91
CA GLY A 85 11.66 -13.72 -9.00
C GLY A 85 11.66 -14.97 -8.16
N TYR A 86 12.66 -15.08 -7.31
CA TYR A 86 12.86 -16.20 -6.41
C TYR A 86 12.41 -15.84 -5.00
N ILE A 87 11.59 -16.70 -4.40
CA ILE A 87 11.20 -16.56 -2.99
C ILE A 87 12.40 -16.94 -2.13
N THR A 88 12.79 -16.03 -1.25
CA THR A 88 13.83 -16.22 -0.24
C THR A 88 13.24 -16.03 1.15
N ASN A 89 13.89 -16.59 2.17
CA ASN A 89 13.50 -16.45 3.59
C ASN A 89 12.02 -16.79 3.87
N LEU A 90 11.48 -17.82 3.22
CA LEU A 90 10.11 -18.27 3.45
C LEU A 90 9.98 -18.92 4.84
N GLN A 91 9.41 -18.17 5.79
CA GLN A 91 9.19 -18.59 7.18
C GLN A 91 7.70 -18.75 7.48
N THR A 92 6.93 -19.33 6.55
CA THR A 92 5.51 -19.56 6.73
C THR A 92 5.05 -20.86 6.11
N PHE A 93 4.14 -21.54 6.81
CA PHE A 93 3.43 -22.72 6.35
C PHE A 93 1.92 -22.46 6.32
N LYS A 94 1.17 -23.35 5.66
CA LYS A 94 -0.29 -23.30 5.69
C LYS A 94 -0.78 -23.44 7.14
N GLY A 95 -1.68 -22.55 7.56
CA GLY A 95 -2.19 -22.50 8.94
C GLY A 95 -1.43 -21.54 9.86
N ASN A 96 -0.28 -21.01 9.44
CA ASN A 96 0.39 -19.97 10.20
C ASN A 96 -0.39 -18.66 10.15
N TYR A 97 -0.39 -17.94 11.27
CA TYR A 97 -0.96 -16.60 11.35
C TYR A 97 -0.06 -15.57 10.66
N ALA A 98 -0.68 -14.66 9.91
CA ALA A 98 -0.03 -13.47 9.37
C ALA A 98 -0.22 -12.30 10.34
N VAL A 99 0.87 -11.71 10.82
CA VAL A 99 0.86 -10.57 11.76
C VAL A 99 1.37 -9.34 11.03
N ALA A 100 0.68 -8.21 11.18
CA ALA A 100 1.09 -6.95 10.57
C ALA A 100 2.48 -6.53 11.04
N GLY A 101 3.31 -6.06 10.12
CA GLY A 101 4.68 -5.62 10.40
C GLY A 101 5.73 -6.75 10.49
N GLN A 102 5.33 -8.02 10.44
CA GLN A 102 6.29 -9.15 10.41
C GLN A 102 6.48 -9.66 8.99
N ALA A 103 7.70 -9.54 8.46
CA ALA A 103 8.08 -10.15 7.20
C ALA A 103 8.11 -11.68 7.34
N LYS A 104 7.44 -12.40 6.43
CA LYS A 104 7.41 -13.88 6.38
C LYS A 104 8.08 -14.47 5.14
N LEU A 105 8.36 -13.63 4.14
CA LEU A 105 9.04 -14.00 2.90
C LEU A 105 9.66 -12.74 2.30
N ALA A 106 10.67 -12.95 1.46
CA ALA A 106 11.22 -11.94 0.57
C ALA A 106 11.21 -12.48 -0.87
N ILE A 107 11.16 -11.59 -1.85
CA ILE A 107 11.24 -11.94 -3.27
C ILE A 107 12.46 -11.21 -3.83
N VAL A 108 13.32 -11.95 -4.53
CA VAL A 108 14.43 -11.40 -5.29
C VAL A 108 14.01 -11.33 -6.75
N ASP A 109 13.92 -10.12 -7.29
CA ASP A 109 13.61 -9.87 -8.70
C ASP A 109 14.64 -10.57 -9.61
N SER A 110 14.18 -11.39 -10.56
CA SER A 110 15.05 -12.10 -11.50
C SER A 110 15.65 -11.20 -12.58
N HIS A 111 15.15 -9.98 -12.72
CA HIS A 111 15.56 -9.03 -13.78
C HIS A 111 16.35 -7.85 -13.24
N SER A 112 16.48 -7.72 -11.92
CA SER A 112 17.15 -6.58 -11.28
C SER A 112 18.20 -7.06 -10.28
N PHE A 113 19.46 -6.88 -10.65
CA PHE A 113 20.61 -7.25 -9.82
C PHE A 113 21.50 -6.04 -9.57
N TRP A 114 21.96 -5.93 -8.34
CA TRP A 114 22.86 -4.89 -7.89
C TRP A 114 24.13 -5.56 -7.39
N VAL A 115 25.27 -5.01 -7.79
CA VAL A 115 26.58 -5.50 -7.36
C VAL A 115 27.28 -4.37 -6.61
N TYR A 116 27.74 -4.68 -5.41
CA TYR A 116 28.60 -3.77 -4.65
C TYR A 116 30.04 -3.98 -5.10
N GLY A 117 30.67 -2.90 -5.57
CA GLY A 117 32.11 -2.84 -5.82
C GLY A 117 32.78 -2.01 -4.74
N TYR A 118 33.70 -2.61 -3.99
CA TYR A 118 34.51 -1.89 -3.02
C TYR A 118 35.72 -1.28 -3.73
N PHE A 119 35.86 0.04 -3.61
CA PHE A 119 36.97 0.79 -4.17
C PHE A 119 37.66 1.58 -3.06
N GLU A 120 38.97 1.75 -3.18
CA GLU A 120 39.71 2.70 -2.35
C GLU A 120 39.11 4.10 -2.50
N GLU A 121 38.96 4.83 -1.40
CA GLU A 121 38.37 6.17 -1.39
C GLU A 121 39.10 7.12 -2.34
N THR A 122 40.42 6.98 -2.46
CA THR A 122 41.28 7.74 -3.38
C THR A 122 40.92 7.53 -4.86
N LYS A 123 40.28 6.42 -5.20
CA LYS A 123 39.86 6.08 -6.58
C LYS A 123 38.42 6.49 -6.86
N LEU A 124 37.58 6.69 -5.84
CA LEU A 124 36.17 7.05 -5.99
C LEU A 124 35.93 8.35 -6.79
N PRO A 125 36.75 9.42 -6.72
CA PRO A 125 36.56 10.61 -7.55
C PRO A 125 36.60 10.35 -9.05
N ARG A 126 37.12 9.20 -9.48
CA ARG A 126 37.18 8.78 -10.89
C ARG A 126 35.93 8.01 -11.34
N VAL A 127 35.10 7.57 -10.40
CA VAL A 127 33.85 6.85 -10.65
C VAL A 127 32.72 7.88 -10.73
N LYS A 128 31.91 7.83 -11.79
CA LYS A 128 30.78 8.73 -11.98
C LYS A 128 29.49 7.93 -12.07
N ILE A 129 28.43 8.43 -11.45
CA ILE A 129 27.07 7.89 -11.63
C ILE A 129 26.70 7.94 -13.12
N GLY A 130 26.09 6.87 -13.62
CA GLY A 130 25.76 6.65 -15.02
C GLY A 130 26.91 6.13 -15.88
N ALA A 131 28.14 6.07 -15.38
CA ALA A 131 29.27 5.53 -16.15
C ALA A 131 29.08 4.03 -16.44
N PRO A 132 29.49 3.55 -17.63
CA PRO A 132 29.41 2.13 -17.96
C PRO A 132 30.34 1.31 -17.05
N ALA A 133 29.86 0.15 -16.62
CA ALA A 133 30.60 -0.79 -15.80
C ALA A 133 30.55 -2.20 -16.41
N GLU A 134 31.65 -2.93 -16.28
CA GLU A 134 31.77 -4.34 -16.66
C GLU A 134 31.96 -5.17 -15.40
N MET A 135 31.09 -6.15 -15.19
CA MET A 135 31.13 -7.07 -14.07
C MET A 135 31.53 -8.45 -14.60
N ARG A 136 32.72 -8.92 -14.22
CA ARG A 136 33.18 -10.27 -14.56
C ARG A 136 32.75 -11.24 -13.48
N LEU A 137 31.87 -12.17 -13.86
CA LEU A 137 31.43 -13.26 -13.01
C LEU A 137 32.57 -14.28 -12.87
N MET A 138 32.65 -14.93 -11.70
CA MET A 138 33.62 -16.01 -11.46
C MET A 138 33.42 -17.20 -12.42
N SER A 139 32.21 -17.38 -12.95
CA SER A 139 31.92 -18.38 -13.99
C SER A 139 32.52 -18.04 -15.36
N GLY A 140 33.19 -16.89 -15.51
CA GLY A 140 33.78 -16.41 -16.77
C GLY A 140 32.83 -15.53 -17.60
N GLY A 141 31.56 -15.43 -17.21
CA GLY A 141 30.60 -14.54 -17.86
C GLY A 141 30.93 -13.06 -17.64
N VAL A 142 30.60 -12.22 -18.62
CA VAL A 142 30.76 -10.76 -18.53
C VAL A 142 29.38 -10.11 -18.58
N MET A 143 29.03 -9.35 -17.55
CA MET A 143 27.80 -8.55 -17.50
C MET A 143 28.12 -7.08 -17.66
N LYS A 144 27.26 -6.35 -18.36
CA LYS A 144 27.35 -4.90 -18.53
C LYS A 144 26.30 -4.23 -17.65
N GLY A 145 26.66 -3.08 -17.10
CA GLY A 145 25.77 -2.27 -16.28
C GLY A 145 26.22 -0.82 -16.24
N HIS A 146 25.64 -0.06 -15.33
CA HIS A 146 25.97 1.34 -15.11
C HIS A 146 26.14 1.56 -13.61
N VAL A 147 26.98 2.53 -13.24
CA VAL A 147 27.11 2.95 -11.85
C VAL A 147 25.82 3.67 -11.44
N GLU A 148 25.03 3.06 -10.56
CA GLU A 148 23.77 3.67 -10.11
C GLU A 148 23.99 4.66 -8.97
N SER A 149 24.83 4.30 -7.99
CA SER A 149 25.10 5.14 -6.83
C SER A 149 26.51 4.92 -6.30
N ILE A 150 27.00 5.89 -5.53
CA ILE A 150 28.27 5.82 -4.81
C ILE A 150 27.96 6.07 -3.33
N SER A 151 28.01 5.01 -2.52
CA SER A 151 27.80 5.14 -1.08
C SER A 151 29.03 5.74 -0.40
N ARG A 152 28.82 6.68 0.51
CA ARG A 152 29.87 7.30 1.34
C ARG A 152 30.17 6.53 2.61
N GLY A 153 29.34 5.53 2.94
CA GLY A 153 29.47 4.72 4.14
C GLY A 153 29.23 3.26 3.82
N ILE A 154 30.03 2.39 4.44
CA ILE A 154 29.82 0.95 4.46
C ILE A 154 29.42 0.53 5.87
N TYR A 155 28.43 -0.36 5.97
CA TYR A 155 28.11 -1.04 7.22
C TYR A 155 29.17 -2.10 7.48
N ASP A 156 30.02 -1.87 8.48
CA ASP A 156 30.95 -2.89 8.98
C ASP A 156 30.22 -3.81 9.97
N ARG A 157 30.24 -5.11 9.71
CA ARG A 157 29.62 -6.11 10.59
C ARG A 157 30.34 -6.24 11.93
N ASP A 158 31.62 -5.89 11.98
CA ASP A 158 32.44 -5.99 13.19
C ASP A 158 32.31 -4.75 14.08
N ASN A 159 31.66 -3.68 13.60
CA ASN A 159 31.37 -2.47 14.37
C ASN A 159 29.85 -2.24 14.55
N PRO A 160 29.26 -2.59 15.72
CA PRO A 160 27.82 -2.51 15.93
C PRO A 160 27.24 -1.09 15.81
N GLN A 161 28.03 -0.04 16.09
CA GLN A 161 27.60 1.37 15.94
C GLN A 161 27.49 1.81 14.47
N SER A 162 28.10 1.07 13.53
CA SER A 162 28.10 1.44 12.10
C SER A 162 26.71 1.36 11.46
N ARG A 163 25.75 0.62 12.06
CA ARG A 163 24.38 0.47 11.51
C ARG A 163 23.64 1.81 11.39
N ASP A 164 23.87 2.73 12.32
CA ASP A 164 23.16 4.00 12.35
C ASP A 164 23.75 5.04 11.37
N LEU A 165 24.93 4.77 10.82
CA LEU A 165 25.66 5.71 9.97
C LEU A 165 25.28 5.65 8.48
N VAL A 166 24.57 4.60 8.04
CA VAL A 166 24.23 4.35 6.63
C VAL A 166 22.75 4.56 6.28
N ARG A 167 21.95 5.07 7.21
CA ARG A 167 20.52 5.33 6.96
C ARG A 167 20.31 6.75 6.43
N THR A 168 20.39 6.94 5.12
CA THR A 168 19.88 8.12 4.40
C THR A 168 19.38 7.66 3.05
#